data_AF-A0A925W748-F1
#
_entry.id   AF-A0A925W748-F1
#
_cell.length_a   1.000
_cell.length_b   1.000
_cell.length_c   1.000
_cell.angle_alpha   90.00
_cell.angle_beta   90.00
_cell.angle_gamma   90.00
#
_symmetry.space_group_name_H-M   'P 1'
#
loop_
_entity.id
_entity.type
_entity.pdbx_description
1 polymer ?
#
loop_
_entity_poly.entity_id
_entity_poly.type
_entity_poly.pdbx_seq_one_letter_code
_entity_poly.pdbx_strand_id
1 'polypeptide(L)' 'MTRRSQHYPPELRERAVRMVAEVTPNYDSPWAAMGAVAQKLGVGTA' A
#
# COMPACT_ATOMS: atom_id res chain seq x y z
N MET A 1 16.88 23.01 -4.40
CA MET A 1 15.76 22.18 -3.91
C MET A 1 16.16 20.72 -4.04
N THR A 2 16.57 20.07 -2.95
CA THR A 2 16.90 18.64 -2.96
C THR A 2 15.62 17.87 -3.28
N ARG A 3 15.55 17.22 -4.45
CA ARG A 3 14.56 16.17 -4.71
C ARG A 3 14.82 15.07 -3.68
N ARG A 4 14.10 15.12 -2.54
CA ARG A 4 13.98 13.96 -1.66
C ARG A 4 13.51 12.83 -2.56
N SER A 5 14.32 11.77 -2.67
CA SER A 5 14.02 10.62 -3.51
C SER A 5 12.55 10.26 -3.37
N GLN A 6 11.83 10.25 -4.51
CA GLN A 6 10.38 10.06 -4.68
C GLN A 6 9.90 8.65 -4.28
N HIS A 7 10.57 8.02 -3.33
CA HIS A 7 10.33 6.65 -2.90
C HIS A 7 9.50 6.67 -1.64
N TYR A 8 8.50 5.78 -1.59
CA TYR A 8 7.76 5.52 -0.36
C TYR A 8 8.73 5.14 0.76
N PRO A 9 8.60 5.72 1.97
CA PRO A 9 9.41 5.35 3.13
C PRO A 9 9.37 3.83 3.37
N PRO A 10 10.49 3.22 3.81
CA PRO A 10 10.55 1.78 4.06
C PRO A 10 9.48 1.33 5.07
N GLU A 11 9.19 2.15 6.08
CA GLU A 11 8.15 1.87 7.08
C GLU A 11 6.76 1.81 6.44
N LEU A 12 6.49 2.68 5.46
CA LEU A 12 5.22 2.67 4.73
C LEU A 12 5.12 1.42 3.85
N ARG A 13 6.21 1.02 3.21
CA ARG A 13 6.26 -0.20 2.36
C ARG A 13 6.03 -1.45 3.20
N GLU A 14 6.74 -1.61 4.30
CA GLU A 14 6.61 -2.75 5.20
C GLU A 14 5.21 -2.83 5.79
N ARG A 15 4.66 -1.70 6.23
CA ARG A 15 3.28 -1.61 6.70
C ARG A 15 2.28 -2.00 5.61
N ALA A 16 2.46 -1.52 4.38
CA ALA A 16 1.59 -1.85 3.26
C ALA A 16 1.60 -3.36 2.96
N VAL A 17 2.79 -3.98 2.89
CA VAL A 17 2.94 -5.42 2.65
C VAL A 17 2.25 -6.24 3.75
N ARG A 18 2.46 -5.87 5.01
CA ARG A 18 1.81 -6.55 6.14
C ARG A 18 0.29 -6.42 6.08
N MET A 19 -0.23 -5.23 5.81
CA MET A 19 -1.68 -5.02 5.70
C MET A 19 -2.28 -5.81 4.55
N VAL A 20 -1.62 -5.89 3.38
CA VAL A 20 -2.11 -6.71 2.25
C VAL A 20 -2.18 -8.17 2.67
N ALA A 21 -1.16 -8.72 3.32
CA ALA A 21 -1.17 -10.11 3.80
C ALA A 21 -2.31 -10.36 4.81
N GLU A 22 -2.58 -9.41 5.70
CA GLU A 22 -3.66 -9.50 6.69
C GLU A 22 -5.06 -9.45 6.05
N VAL A 23 -5.26 -8.64 5.01
CA VAL A 23 -6.58 -8.49 4.36
C VAL A 23 -6.81 -9.46 3.21
N THR A 24 -5.76 -10.07 2.64
CA THR A 24 -5.86 -10.98 1.48
C THR A 24 -6.90 -12.10 1.66
N PRO A 25 -7.02 -12.76 2.83
CA PRO A 25 -8.04 -13.80 3.03
C PRO A 25 -9.49 -13.29 2.97
N ASN A 26 -9.70 -11.98 3.11
CA ASN A 26 -11.03 -11.36 3.14
C ASN A 26 -11.50 -10.89 1.75
N TYR A 27 -10.69 -11.07 0.70
CA TYR A 27 -11.01 -10.66 -0.66
C TYR A 27 -10.84 -11.83 -1.62
N ASP A 28 -11.71 -11.91 -2.63
CA ASP A 28 -11.67 -12.95 -3.67
C ASP A 28 -10.45 -12.81 -4.60
N SER A 29 -9.75 -11.68 -4.55
CA SER A 29 -8.59 -11.39 -5.39
C SER A 29 -7.52 -10.59 -4.63
N PRO A 30 -6.23 -10.95 -4.78
CA PRO A 30 -5.11 -10.17 -4.28
C PRO A 30 -5.13 -8.72 -4.78
N TRP A 31 -5.61 -8.47 -6.01
CA TRP A 31 -5.73 -7.13 -6.57
C TRP A 31 -6.75 -6.25 -5.82
N ALA A 32 -7.87 -6.85 -5.39
CA ALA A 32 -8.87 -6.16 -4.59
C ALA A 32 -8.33 -5.79 -3.20
N ALA A 33 -7.60 -6.70 -2.58
CA ALA A 33 -6.91 -6.46 -1.30
C ALA A 33 -5.89 -5.31 -1.42
N MET A 34 -5.07 -5.29 -2.48
CA MET A 34 -4.12 -4.21 -2.73
C MET A 34 -4.80 -2.86 -2.96
N GLY A 35 -5.90 -2.83 -3.72
CA GLY A 35 -6.68 -1.61 -3.95
C GLY A 35 -7.31 -1.04 -2.67
N ALA A 36 -7.83 -1.91 -1.80
CA ALA A 36 -8.35 -1.52 -0.49
C ALA A 36 -7.25 -0.94 0.43
N VAL A 37 -6.07 -1.56 0.44
CA VAL A 37 -4.91 -1.07 1.22
C VAL A 37 -4.39 0.25 0.66
N ALA A 38 -4.33 0.42 -0.65
CA ALA A 38 -3.92 1.66 -1.31
C ALA A 38 -4.85 2.82 -0.96
N GLN A 39 -6.17 2.63 -1.02
CA GLN A 39 -7.16 3.60 -0.57
C GLN A 39 -7.01 3.93 0.92
N LYS A 40 -6.81 2.91 1.77
CA LYS A 40 -6.63 3.09 3.22
C LYS A 40 -5.36 3.87 3.58
N LEU A 41 -4.30 3.73 2.78
CA LEU A 41 -3.03 4.44 2.96
C LEU A 41 -2.97 5.80 2.24
N GLY A 42 -3.96 6.13 1.40
CA GLY A 42 -3.92 7.32 0.56
C GLY A 42 -2.80 7.28 -0.49
N VAL A 43 -2.45 6.08 -0.95
CA VAL A 43 -1.35 5.84 -1.90
C VAL A 43 -1.93 5.62 -3.29
N GLY A 44 -1.70 6.57 -4.20
CA GLY A 44 -2.21 6.51 -5.58
C GLY A 44 -2.23 7.89 -6.24
N THR A 45 -2.46 7.91 -7.56
CA THR A 45 -2.87 9.12 -8.28
C THR A 45 -4.39 9.18 -8.19
N ALA A 46 -4.91 10.33 -7.74
CA ALA A 46 -6.36 10.60 -7.75
C ALA A 46 -6.89 10.66 -9.19
#